data_AF-A0AAD7CNJ7-F1
#
_entry.id   AF-A0AAD7CNJ7-F1
#
_cell.length_a   1.000
_cell.length_b   1.000
_cell.length_c   1.000
_cell.angle_alpha   90.00
_cell.angle_beta   90.00
_cell.angle_gamma   90.00
#
_symmetry.space_group_name_H-M   'P 1'
#
loop_
_entity.id
_entity.type
_entity.pdbx_description
1 polymer ?
#
loop_
_entity_poly.entity_id
_entity_poly.type
_entity_poly.pdbx_seq_one_letter_code
_entity_poly.pdbx_strand_id
1 'polypeptide(L)'
;MSPFATPSRPIQTAPRSSVRSRPAAFVTPFKAGMKPGEPGRARLEEKGKAAEVKLATPANQLKARVEAGGSQSGRKVFFDLTQHGERKTLLSSGLVPQEYTIADLETLGIAGSELKQITPTLALYYSFHTPSSTLPSDACPSPPKLLGPDAALEELINRGCSLATKLWVDNHWCLILWKLAGMVCLEPERESDPQTKRWCWAEVMRQLLYRYERELNRGVRPPLRCIATQDAPASFPMVLCVSNITWSEAGVTDDGLPIEPHPELEVTDGWYRLRAQVDAPLARAVRRGVIRVGRKIGVVGARLDSERKDASEVLEAYNSTKLVLSGNSSHLVPWHAKLGFQIAPWVATMNSLTADGGLIATMDVVVLKAYPVAFLEFFEDENGEKQREGPWNERDETAADEKWKRRREVHESKLREDLAKKEMRYEGYAERLERRAGARFAPSEDDEAPDEIEELYDELEDPAGAAAVLSRVSATTAGWLARFITDRVEKERERTGDEMEQELKRVCPPREVRNFRVLVVQDACTRRRGANRSAQVTVWDALGVGFEVGQRYGMSNVVPTSQSAWMDCEAGSEIYLSTRRDSKWRRL
;
A
#
# COMPACT_ATOMS: atom_id res chain seq x y z
N MET A 1 -26.08 51.06 22.62
CA MET A 1 -25.20 51.55 23.70
C MET A 1 -23.89 50.81 23.61
N SER A 2 -22.84 51.57 23.25
CA SER A 2 -21.40 51.40 23.47
C SER A 2 -20.74 50.02 23.33
N PRO A 3 -19.91 49.82 22.29
CA PRO A 3 -18.74 48.95 22.34
C PRO A 3 -17.55 49.70 22.98
N PHE A 4 -16.86 49.08 23.93
CA PHE A 4 -15.64 49.63 24.53
C PHE A 4 -14.39 49.20 23.73
N ALA A 5 -13.61 50.19 23.34
CA ALA A 5 -12.31 50.10 22.67
C ALA A 5 -11.15 50.29 23.66
N THR A 6 -9.97 49.73 23.36
CA THR A 6 -8.64 50.21 23.77
C THR A 6 -7.53 49.36 23.09
N PRO A 7 -6.27 49.82 22.92
CA PRO A 7 -5.82 51.01 22.21
C PRO A 7 -4.66 50.74 21.21
N SER A 8 -4.42 51.71 20.32
CA SER A 8 -3.28 51.82 19.40
C SER A 8 -1.95 52.10 20.12
N ARG A 9 -0.85 51.46 19.66
CA ARG A 9 0.54 51.84 19.99
C ARG A 9 1.24 52.52 18.79
N PRO A 10 2.21 53.42 19.05
CA PRO A 10 2.63 54.44 18.10
C PRO A 10 3.82 54.04 17.21
N ILE A 11 3.85 54.66 16.04
CA ILE A 11 4.92 54.66 15.04
C ILE A 11 6.11 55.47 15.57
N GLN A 12 7.31 54.88 15.54
CA GLN A 12 8.58 55.62 15.63
C GLN A 12 9.39 55.37 14.35
N THR A 13 9.87 56.49 13.80
CA THR A 13 10.74 56.68 12.62
C THR A 13 12.21 56.40 12.98
N ALA A 14 12.97 55.64 12.17
CA ALA A 14 14.01 56.08 11.22
C ALA A 14 15.13 54.98 11.15
N PRO A 15 16.18 55.04 10.29
CA PRO A 15 16.31 55.57 8.93
C PRO A 15 16.74 54.48 7.91
N ARG A 16 16.69 54.83 6.62
CA ARG A 16 17.20 54.04 5.48
C ARG A 16 18.72 53.83 5.56
N SER A 17 19.17 52.58 5.41
CA SER A 17 20.51 52.28 4.88
C SER A 17 20.39 51.28 3.73
N SER A 18 20.96 51.67 2.60
CA SER A 18 20.98 50.93 1.34
C SER A 18 22.15 49.95 1.33
N VAL A 19 21.88 48.65 1.38
CA VAL A 19 22.83 47.61 0.94
C VAL A 19 22.07 46.59 0.12
N ARG A 20 22.23 46.65 -1.21
CA ARG A 20 21.82 45.59 -2.14
C ARG A 20 22.68 44.36 -1.85
N SER A 21 22.16 43.37 -1.14
CA SER A 21 22.72 42.02 -1.16
C SER A 21 21.89 41.17 -2.12
N ARG A 22 22.54 40.62 -3.15
CA ARG A 22 21.94 39.57 -3.98
C ARG A 22 21.77 38.33 -3.10
N PRO A 23 20.63 37.64 -3.10
CA PRO A 23 20.52 36.37 -2.38
C PRO A 23 21.45 35.35 -3.06
N ALA A 24 22.29 34.68 -2.26
CA ALA A 24 23.14 33.60 -2.74
C ALA A 24 22.27 32.48 -3.32
N ALA A 25 22.70 31.93 -4.46
CA ALA A 25 22.00 30.83 -5.11
C ALA A 25 21.92 29.61 -4.17
N PHE A 26 20.70 29.16 -3.89
CA PHE A 26 20.45 27.92 -3.18
C PHE A 26 20.93 26.74 -4.04
N VAL A 27 22.05 26.13 -3.65
CA VAL A 27 22.58 24.92 -4.31
C VAL A 27 22.04 23.71 -3.55
N THR A 28 21.12 22.97 -4.16
CA THR A 28 20.69 21.66 -3.63
C THR A 28 21.83 20.64 -3.77
N PRO A 29 22.09 19.78 -2.77
CA PRO A 29 23.16 18.78 -2.82
C PRO A 29 22.86 17.58 -3.73
N PHE A 30 21.73 17.60 -4.46
CA PHE A 30 21.31 16.55 -5.36
C PHE A 30 21.68 16.89 -6.80
N LYS A 31 22.40 15.98 -7.47
CA LYS A 31 22.70 16.09 -8.90
C LYS A 31 21.37 16.20 -9.67
N ALA A 32 21.27 17.18 -10.57
CA ALA A 32 20.15 17.29 -11.50
C ALA A 32 19.95 15.94 -12.21
N GLY A 33 18.72 15.41 -12.19
CA GLY A 33 18.40 14.14 -12.81
C GLY A 33 18.69 14.16 -14.31
N MET A 34 19.19 13.04 -14.84
CA MET A 34 19.52 12.88 -16.26
C MET A 34 18.28 13.08 -17.14
N LYS A 35 18.38 13.97 -18.13
CA LYS A 35 17.30 14.25 -19.09
C LYS A 35 17.06 13.04 -20.01
N PRO A 36 15.85 12.90 -20.59
CA PRO A 36 15.59 11.89 -21.61
C PRO A 36 16.61 11.98 -22.77
N GLY A 37 17.25 10.86 -23.14
CA GLY A 37 18.22 10.78 -24.24
C GLY A 37 19.69 10.70 -23.83
N GLU A 38 20.04 10.90 -22.56
CA GLU A 38 21.42 10.76 -22.10
C GLU A 38 21.85 9.27 -21.98
N PRO A 39 23.06 8.89 -22.43
CA PRO A 39 23.51 7.50 -22.45
C PRO A 39 23.58 6.84 -21.07
N GLY A 40 23.71 7.66 -20.01
CA GLY A 40 23.65 7.19 -18.62
C GLY A 40 22.27 6.67 -18.20
N ARG A 41 21.19 7.24 -18.77
CA ARG A 41 19.80 6.82 -18.51
C ARG A 41 19.45 5.53 -19.25
N ALA A 42 19.92 5.37 -20.50
CA ALA A 42 19.75 4.12 -21.24
C ALA A 42 20.42 2.93 -20.53
N ARG A 43 21.63 3.13 -19.97
CA ARG A 43 22.29 2.13 -19.13
C ARG A 43 21.57 1.85 -17.81
N LEU A 44 20.88 2.86 -17.26
CA LEU A 44 20.09 2.72 -16.03
C LEU A 44 18.77 1.98 -16.30
N GLU A 45 18.15 2.22 -17.46
CA GLU A 45 16.96 1.51 -17.95
C GLU A 45 17.31 0.07 -18.37
N GLU A 46 18.48 -0.19 -18.96
CA GLU A 46 18.98 -1.55 -19.19
C GLU A 46 19.30 -2.28 -17.88
N LYS A 47 19.90 -1.61 -16.88
CA LYS A 47 20.08 -2.16 -15.53
C LYS A 47 18.74 -2.38 -14.82
N GLY A 48 17.77 -1.49 -15.02
CA GLY A 48 16.40 -1.61 -14.50
C GLY A 48 15.67 -2.80 -15.11
N LYS A 49 15.78 -3.00 -16.43
CA LYS A 49 15.24 -4.16 -17.15
C LYS A 49 15.95 -5.46 -16.76
N ALA A 50 17.27 -5.44 -16.55
CA ALA A 50 18.03 -6.59 -16.02
C ALA A 50 17.68 -6.93 -14.56
N ALA A 51 17.27 -5.93 -13.76
CA ALA A 51 16.76 -6.11 -12.40
C ALA A 51 15.29 -6.59 -12.40
N GLU A 52 14.46 -6.18 -13.36
CA GLU A 52 13.08 -6.67 -13.52
C GLU A 52 13.01 -8.16 -13.91
N VAL A 53 13.99 -8.65 -14.67
CA VAL A 53 14.09 -10.09 -15.01
C VAL A 53 14.50 -10.93 -13.79
N LYS A 54 15.09 -10.33 -12.75
CA LYS A 54 15.38 -10.98 -11.47
C LYS A 54 14.36 -10.52 -10.41
N LEU A 55 13.11 -10.94 -10.53
CA LEU A 55 12.16 -10.86 -9.42
C LEU A 55 12.73 -11.62 -8.22
N ALA A 56 13.28 -10.87 -7.27
CA ALA A 56 13.84 -11.43 -6.05
C ALA A 56 12.70 -12.02 -5.23
N THR A 57 12.61 -13.35 -5.17
CA THR A 57 11.78 -14.06 -4.21
C THR A 57 12.18 -13.60 -2.80
N PRO A 58 11.25 -13.55 -1.82
CA PRO A 58 11.61 -13.23 -0.43
C PRO A 58 12.81 -14.06 0.07
N ALA A 59 12.90 -15.31 -0.39
CA ALA A 59 14.02 -16.21 -0.13
C ALA A 59 15.37 -15.75 -0.69
N ASN A 60 15.42 -15.10 -1.86
CA ASN A 60 16.65 -14.58 -2.45
C ASN A 60 17.10 -13.29 -1.76
N GLN A 61 16.19 -12.44 -1.29
CA GLN A 61 16.54 -11.29 -0.45
C GLN A 61 17.00 -11.74 0.94
N LEU A 62 16.37 -12.75 1.53
CA LEU A 62 16.79 -13.37 2.79
C LEU A 62 18.11 -14.12 2.65
N LYS A 63 18.34 -14.92 1.60
CA LYS A 63 19.60 -15.63 1.35
C LYS A 63 20.75 -14.66 1.06
N ALA A 64 20.54 -13.69 0.17
CA ALA A 64 21.57 -12.68 -0.12
C ALA A 64 21.95 -11.85 1.10
N ARG A 65 21.00 -11.59 2.03
CA ARG A 65 21.27 -10.87 3.29
C ARG A 65 21.90 -11.74 4.37
N VAL A 66 21.65 -13.05 4.36
CA VAL A 66 22.36 -14.02 5.23
C VAL A 66 23.80 -14.24 4.75
N GLU A 67 24.05 -14.20 3.44
CA GLU A 67 25.40 -14.34 2.85
C GLU A 67 26.20 -13.02 2.83
N ALA A 68 25.54 -11.86 2.87
CA ALA A 68 26.19 -10.55 3.01
C ALA A 68 26.58 -10.19 4.45
N GLY A 69 26.69 -11.18 5.34
CA GLY A 69 27.35 -11.01 6.63
C GLY A 69 28.85 -10.85 6.42
N GLY A 70 29.33 -9.60 6.36
CA GLY A 70 30.77 -9.32 6.37
C GLY A 70 31.48 -10.06 7.50
N SER A 71 32.74 -10.45 7.28
CA SER A 71 33.61 -11.10 8.25
C SER A 71 33.61 -10.34 9.60
N GLN A 72 32.74 -10.75 10.53
CA GLN A 72 32.65 -10.18 11.88
C GLN A 72 33.63 -10.89 12.81
N SER A 73 34.93 -10.70 12.56
CA SER A 73 35.97 -11.06 13.52
C SER A 73 35.90 -10.08 14.70
N GLY A 74 35.30 -10.47 15.82
CA GLY A 74 35.38 -9.73 17.09
C GLY A 74 34.08 -9.55 17.90
N ARG A 75 32.90 -10.00 17.43
CA ARG A 75 31.68 -9.95 18.27
C ARG A 75 31.60 -11.14 19.22
N LYS A 76 31.30 -10.88 20.49
CA LYS A 76 30.99 -11.92 21.48
C LYS A 76 29.81 -12.75 20.99
N VAL A 77 29.96 -14.08 20.99
CA VAL A 77 28.91 -15.03 20.61
C VAL A 77 28.18 -15.47 21.87
N PHE A 78 26.86 -15.36 21.89
CA PHE A 78 26.03 -15.72 23.04
C PHE A 78 25.28 -17.05 22.86
N PHE A 79 25.18 -17.51 21.61
CA PHE A 79 24.59 -18.79 21.26
C PHE A 79 25.21 -19.34 19.98
N ASP A 80 25.43 -20.66 19.92
CA ASP A 80 25.91 -21.29 18.69
C ASP A 80 24.76 -21.53 17.70
N LEU A 81 24.73 -20.73 16.62
CA LEU A 81 23.73 -20.88 15.55
C LEU A 81 24.13 -21.89 14.47
N THR A 82 25.27 -22.56 14.58
CA THR A 82 25.66 -23.60 13.63
C THR A 82 24.58 -24.69 13.58
N GLN A 83 24.35 -25.22 12.38
CA GLN A 83 23.34 -26.24 12.19
C GLN A 83 23.98 -27.60 12.47
N HIS A 84 23.55 -28.28 13.54
CA HIS A 84 23.94 -29.67 13.77
C HIS A 84 23.36 -30.58 12.66
N GLY A 85 24.15 -31.58 12.23
CA GLY A 85 23.69 -32.63 11.34
C GLY A 85 22.66 -33.50 12.05
N GLU A 86 21.58 -33.89 11.36
CA GLU A 86 20.37 -34.58 11.88
C GLU A 86 19.20 -33.71 12.39
N ARG A 87 18.87 -32.63 11.69
CA ARG A 87 17.60 -31.92 11.93
C ARG A 87 16.40 -32.75 11.46
N LYS A 88 15.56 -33.16 12.40
CA LYS A 88 14.21 -33.70 12.11
C LYS A 88 13.20 -32.56 12.01
N THR A 89 12.36 -32.61 10.97
CA THR A 89 11.19 -31.73 10.88
C THR A 89 10.07 -32.24 11.77
N LEU A 90 9.16 -31.36 12.20
CA LEU A 90 7.95 -31.77 12.93
C LEU A 90 7.05 -32.73 12.12
N LEU A 91 7.13 -32.70 10.79
CA LEU A 91 6.43 -33.67 9.95
C LEU A 91 7.12 -35.03 9.98
N SER A 92 8.45 -35.05 9.84
CA SER A 92 9.24 -36.29 9.81
C SER A 92 9.44 -36.92 11.19
N SER A 93 9.05 -36.25 12.28
CA SER A 93 9.12 -36.82 13.64
C SER A 93 7.99 -37.81 13.93
N GLY A 94 6.95 -37.88 13.09
CA GLY A 94 5.80 -38.77 13.30
C GLY A 94 4.82 -38.31 14.39
N LEU A 95 5.19 -37.33 15.21
CA LEU A 95 4.37 -36.76 16.27
C LEU A 95 3.07 -36.13 15.75
N VAL A 96 1.97 -36.31 16.48
CA VAL A 96 0.66 -35.76 16.12
C VAL A 96 0.11 -34.92 17.29
N PRO A 97 -0.31 -33.66 17.05
CA PRO A 97 -0.92 -32.86 18.10
C PRO A 97 -2.21 -33.50 18.63
N GLN A 98 -2.46 -33.32 19.93
CA GLN A 98 -3.68 -33.80 20.62
C GLN A 98 -3.80 -35.33 20.74
N GLU A 99 -2.68 -36.04 20.68
CA GLU A 99 -2.62 -37.48 20.93
C GLU A 99 -2.82 -37.84 22.41
N TYR A 100 -2.41 -36.95 23.32
CA TYR A 100 -2.56 -37.09 24.77
C TYR A 100 -3.67 -36.19 25.32
N THR A 101 -4.49 -36.72 26.22
CA THR A 101 -5.46 -35.95 27.00
C THR A 101 -4.79 -35.32 28.24
N ILE A 102 -5.50 -34.39 28.90
CA ILE A 102 -5.00 -33.75 30.13
C ILE A 102 -4.77 -34.79 31.24
N ALA A 103 -5.67 -35.78 31.35
CA ALA A 103 -5.55 -36.85 32.34
C ALA A 103 -4.33 -37.75 32.07
N ASP A 104 -4.00 -37.99 30.80
CA ASP A 104 -2.80 -38.74 30.42
C ASP A 104 -1.53 -37.99 30.86
N LEU A 105 -1.49 -36.66 30.65
CA LEU A 105 -0.37 -35.83 31.09
C LEU A 105 -0.23 -35.83 32.62
N GLU A 106 -1.34 -35.73 33.34
CA GLU A 106 -1.35 -35.76 34.81
C GLU A 106 -0.86 -37.12 35.36
N THR A 107 -1.19 -38.21 34.68
CA THR A 107 -0.68 -39.56 35.00
C THR A 107 0.84 -39.67 34.81
N LEU A 108 1.40 -38.91 33.85
CA LEU A 108 2.83 -38.80 33.61
C LEU A 108 3.54 -37.80 34.54
N GLY A 109 2.84 -37.25 35.54
CA GLY A 109 3.40 -36.26 36.47
C GLY A 109 3.60 -34.87 35.85
N ILE A 110 2.96 -34.60 34.72
CA ILE A 110 2.99 -33.32 34.02
C ILE A 110 1.72 -32.55 34.36
N ALA A 111 1.84 -31.29 34.79
CA ALA A 111 0.71 -30.44 35.11
C ALA A 111 -0.06 -29.98 33.85
N GLY A 112 -0.78 -30.90 33.18
CA GLY A 112 -1.49 -30.63 31.94
C GLY A 112 -2.51 -29.49 32.06
N SER A 113 -3.18 -29.40 33.21
CA SER A 113 -4.11 -28.32 33.53
C SER A 113 -3.44 -26.93 33.60
N GLU A 114 -2.19 -26.85 34.07
CA GLU A 114 -1.37 -25.63 34.07
C GLU A 114 -0.91 -25.28 32.65
N LEU A 115 -0.38 -26.26 31.91
CA LEU A 115 0.10 -26.06 30.54
C LEU A 115 -1.00 -25.55 29.59
N LYS A 116 -2.24 -25.98 29.78
CA LYS A 116 -3.40 -25.51 29.00
C LYS A 116 -3.66 -24.01 29.17
N GLN A 117 -3.33 -23.44 30.33
CA GLN A 117 -3.54 -22.01 30.62
C GLN A 117 -2.45 -21.12 30.04
N ILE A 118 -1.32 -21.70 29.63
CA ILE A 118 -0.20 -20.96 29.03
C ILE A 118 -0.62 -20.47 27.65
N THR A 119 -0.98 -19.19 27.57
CA THR A 119 -1.26 -18.44 26.35
C THR A 119 -0.27 -17.28 26.23
N PRO A 120 -0.04 -16.67 25.05
CA PRO A 120 0.83 -15.51 24.92
C PRO A 120 0.44 -14.33 25.81
N THR A 121 -0.83 -14.24 26.23
CA THR A 121 -1.32 -13.22 27.15
C THR A 121 -1.01 -13.56 28.60
N LEU A 122 -1.24 -14.81 29.01
CA LEU A 122 -1.11 -15.23 30.42
C LEU A 122 0.31 -15.66 30.80
N ALA A 123 1.11 -16.10 29.82
CA ALA A 123 2.47 -16.61 30.05
C ALA A 123 3.43 -15.58 30.67
N LEU A 124 3.12 -14.28 30.56
CA LEU A 124 3.90 -13.21 31.20
C LEU A 124 3.93 -13.34 32.72
N TYR A 125 2.84 -13.85 33.31
CA TYR A 125 2.68 -14.00 34.75
C TYR A 125 3.23 -15.33 35.27
N TYR A 126 3.74 -16.19 34.38
CA TYR A 126 4.33 -17.46 34.76
C TYR A 126 5.73 -17.28 35.31
N SER A 127 6.05 -17.97 36.42
CA SER A 127 7.39 -18.01 37.00
C SER A 127 7.74 -19.44 37.40
N PHE A 128 8.98 -19.85 37.14
CA PHE A 128 9.49 -21.10 37.69
C PHE A 128 9.90 -20.90 39.16
N HIS A 129 9.83 -21.96 39.94
CA HIS A 129 10.29 -21.96 41.31
C HIS A 129 11.59 -22.77 41.42
N THR A 130 12.60 -22.19 42.07
CA THR A 130 13.72 -22.99 42.58
C THR A 130 13.25 -23.74 43.83
N PRO A 131 13.60 -25.03 44.00
CA PRO A 131 13.37 -25.70 45.27
C PRO A 131 14.06 -24.91 46.39
N SER A 132 13.36 -24.65 47.49
CA SER A 132 13.96 -24.04 48.68
C SER A 132 15.11 -24.93 49.11
N SER A 133 16.32 -24.36 49.19
CA SER A 133 17.50 -25.09 49.66
C SER A 133 17.24 -25.52 51.11
N THR A 134 16.96 -26.81 51.34
CA THR A 134 17.02 -27.40 52.67
C THR A 134 18.49 -27.48 53.06
N LEU A 135 19.04 -26.39 53.58
CA LEU A 135 20.29 -26.44 54.35
C LEU A 135 19.98 -27.12 55.69
N PRO A 136 20.85 -28.02 56.18
CA PRO A 136 20.74 -28.52 57.54
C PRO A 136 21.17 -27.44 58.53
N SER A 137 20.29 -27.12 59.48
CA SER A 137 20.48 -26.31 60.71
C SER A 137 20.62 -24.78 60.57
N ASP A 138 19.71 -24.07 61.25
CA ASP A 138 19.80 -22.71 61.80
C ASP A 138 19.82 -21.45 60.90
N ALA A 139 19.47 -21.53 59.62
CA ALA A 139 19.15 -20.33 58.84
C ALA A 139 17.67 -20.29 58.45
N CYS A 140 17.02 -19.13 58.65
CA CYS A 140 15.66 -18.87 58.15
C CYS A 140 15.55 -19.32 56.67
N PRO A 141 14.53 -20.11 56.30
CA PRO A 141 14.36 -20.53 54.92
C PRO A 141 14.22 -19.29 54.04
N SER A 142 15.18 -19.09 53.14
CA SER A 142 15.06 -18.04 52.13
C SER A 142 13.81 -18.30 51.29
N PRO A 143 12.99 -17.28 51.01
CA PRO A 143 11.77 -17.47 50.22
C PRO A 143 12.15 -18.02 48.84
N PRO A 144 11.32 -18.91 48.26
CA PRO A 144 11.59 -19.49 46.95
C PRO A 144 11.81 -18.37 45.93
N LYS A 145 12.97 -18.39 45.26
CA LYS A 145 13.28 -17.41 44.21
C LYS A 145 12.34 -17.65 43.03
N LEU A 146 11.54 -16.64 42.69
CA LEU A 146 10.69 -16.62 41.51
C LEU A 146 11.55 -16.32 40.27
N LEU A 147 11.54 -17.26 39.32
CA LEU A 147 12.26 -17.16 38.07
C LEU A 147 11.28 -16.82 36.94
N GLY A 148 10.96 -15.53 36.84
CA GLY A 148 10.11 -14.96 35.80
C GLY A 148 10.87 -14.10 34.78
N PRO A 149 10.17 -13.27 33.99
CA PRO A 149 10.77 -12.40 32.96
C PRO A 149 11.85 -11.44 33.50
N ASP A 150 11.65 -10.86 34.69
CA ASP A 150 12.61 -9.94 35.31
C ASP A 150 13.94 -10.65 35.63
N ALA A 151 13.86 -11.83 36.23
CA ALA A 151 15.04 -12.66 36.50
C ALA A 151 15.76 -13.07 35.20
N ALA A 152 15.00 -13.26 34.11
CA ALA A 152 15.56 -13.66 32.82
C ALA A 152 16.32 -12.49 32.18
N LEU A 153 15.79 -11.27 32.31
CA LEU A 153 16.46 -10.05 31.88
C LEU A 153 17.76 -9.83 32.67
N GLU A 154 17.71 -9.94 34.00
CA GLU A 154 18.91 -9.83 34.85
C GLU A 154 19.98 -10.83 34.42
N GLU A 155 19.62 -12.09 34.17
CA GLU A 155 20.58 -13.10 33.77
C GLU A 155 21.14 -12.87 32.35
N LEU A 156 20.33 -12.39 31.42
CA LEU A 156 20.81 -11.95 30.10
C LEU A 156 21.83 -10.82 30.23
N ILE A 157 21.54 -9.80 31.04
CA ILE A 157 22.44 -8.67 31.29
C ILE A 157 23.74 -9.16 31.93
N ASN A 158 23.67 -10.03 32.94
CA ASN A 158 24.84 -10.62 33.60
C ASN A 158 25.73 -11.42 32.63
N ARG A 159 25.14 -12.06 31.61
CA ARG A 159 25.88 -12.74 30.53
C ARG A 159 26.48 -11.78 29.50
N GLY A 160 26.16 -10.48 29.58
CA GLY A 160 26.63 -9.41 28.68
C GLY A 160 25.70 -9.13 27.51
N CYS A 161 24.44 -9.57 27.56
CA CYS A 161 23.44 -9.35 26.51
C CYS A 161 22.79 -7.96 26.65
N SER A 162 23.58 -6.89 26.52
CA SER A 162 23.17 -5.51 26.85
C SER A 162 22.06 -4.93 25.98
N LEU A 163 21.77 -5.50 24.80
CA LEU A 163 20.71 -5.03 23.91
C LEU A 163 19.32 -5.56 24.30
N ALA A 164 19.23 -6.51 25.23
CA ALA A 164 17.96 -7.08 25.66
C ALA A 164 17.21 -6.06 26.52
N THR A 165 16.04 -5.63 26.06
CA THR A 165 15.15 -4.74 26.82
C THR A 165 14.08 -5.54 27.55
N LYS A 166 13.45 -4.95 28.57
CA LYS A 166 12.33 -5.56 29.29
C LYS A 166 11.20 -5.99 28.35
N LEU A 167 10.78 -5.09 27.44
CA LEU A 167 9.73 -5.40 26.47
C LEU A 167 10.11 -6.55 25.52
N TRP A 168 11.39 -6.63 25.13
CA TRP A 168 11.90 -7.72 24.30
C TRP A 168 11.85 -9.07 25.04
N VAL A 169 12.30 -9.10 26.30
CA VAL A 169 12.25 -10.30 27.15
C VAL A 169 10.80 -10.72 27.40
N ASP A 170 9.91 -9.80 27.77
CA ASP A 170 8.49 -10.08 28.04
C ASP A 170 7.81 -10.74 26.85
N ASN A 171 7.98 -10.16 25.65
CA ASN A 171 7.39 -10.71 24.45
C ASN A 171 7.92 -12.12 24.14
N HIS A 172 9.24 -12.32 24.17
CA HIS A 172 9.80 -13.61 23.82
C HIS A 172 9.60 -14.68 24.89
N TRP A 173 9.60 -14.31 26.17
CA TRP A 173 9.23 -15.18 27.28
C TRP A 173 7.86 -15.82 27.01
N CYS A 174 6.85 -15.01 26.71
CA CYS A 174 5.49 -15.48 26.45
C CYS A 174 5.43 -16.46 25.27
N LEU A 175 6.09 -16.13 24.15
CA LEU A 175 6.08 -16.97 22.95
C LEU A 175 6.91 -18.25 23.12
N ILE A 176 8.00 -18.20 23.89
CA ILE A 176 8.82 -19.37 24.23
C ILE A 176 8.01 -20.33 25.10
N LEU A 177 7.42 -19.84 26.19
CA LEU A 177 6.60 -20.67 27.08
C LEU A 177 5.42 -21.27 26.33
N TRP A 178 4.68 -20.47 25.55
CA TRP A 178 3.55 -20.99 24.78
C TRP A 178 3.96 -22.12 23.83
N LYS A 179 5.10 -21.96 23.16
CA LYS A 179 5.68 -23.03 22.33
C LYS A 179 6.08 -24.25 23.17
N LEU A 180 6.78 -24.06 24.27
CA LEU A 180 7.27 -25.14 25.12
C LEU A 180 6.12 -25.95 25.72
N ALA A 181 5.04 -25.30 26.16
CA ALA A 181 3.83 -25.96 26.65
C ALA A 181 3.24 -26.87 25.56
N GLY A 182 3.12 -26.35 24.33
CA GLY A 182 2.68 -27.16 23.19
C GLY A 182 3.62 -28.32 22.86
N MET A 183 4.94 -28.14 22.99
CA MET A 183 5.93 -29.20 22.74
C MET A 183 5.95 -30.28 23.84
N VAL A 184 5.60 -29.93 25.08
CA VAL A 184 5.42 -30.89 26.17
C VAL A 184 4.18 -31.74 25.89
N CYS A 185 3.06 -31.12 25.54
CA CYS A 185 1.84 -31.85 25.19
C CYS A 185 1.99 -32.73 23.93
N LEU A 186 2.95 -32.41 23.05
CA LEU A 186 3.21 -33.15 21.82
C LEU A 186 4.07 -34.41 22.05
N GLU A 187 4.95 -34.39 23.05
CA GLU A 187 5.93 -35.46 23.30
C GLU A 187 6.25 -35.51 24.81
N PRO A 188 5.28 -35.91 25.65
CA PRO A 188 5.38 -35.80 27.11
C PRO A 188 6.45 -36.71 27.71
N GLU A 189 6.77 -37.83 27.05
CA GLU A 189 7.80 -38.78 27.50
C GLU A 189 9.16 -38.12 27.75
N ARG A 190 9.50 -37.08 26.97
CA ARG A 190 10.75 -36.33 27.13
C ARG A 190 10.84 -35.53 28.43
N GLU A 191 9.71 -35.19 29.04
CA GLU A 191 9.72 -34.42 30.28
C GLU A 191 10.16 -35.26 31.49
N SER A 192 10.15 -36.59 31.35
CA SER A 192 10.62 -37.53 32.39
C SER A 192 12.15 -37.55 32.52
N ASP A 193 12.87 -37.26 31.43
CA ASP A 193 14.34 -37.22 31.44
C ASP A 193 14.83 -35.78 31.71
N PRO A 194 15.54 -35.53 32.84
CA PRO A 194 16.08 -34.21 33.16
C PRO A 194 16.97 -33.59 32.06
N GLN A 195 17.63 -34.42 31.23
CA GLN A 195 18.49 -33.93 30.15
C GLN A 195 17.72 -33.47 28.92
N THR A 196 16.52 -34.02 28.70
CA THR A 196 15.71 -33.71 27.51
C THR A 196 14.44 -32.92 27.81
N LYS A 197 14.15 -32.70 29.10
CA LYS A 197 13.06 -31.89 29.67
C LYS A 197 13.03 -30.48 29.09
N ARG A 198 11.89 -30.09 28.54
CA ARG A 198 11.70 -28.80 27.85
C ARG A 198 11.04 -27.77 28.76
N TRP A 199 10.17 -28.19 29.68
CA TRP A 199 9.49 -27.28 30.61
C TRP A 199 10.37 -26.95 31.81
N CYS A 200 11.42 -26.15 31.58
CA CYS A 200 12.35 -25.73 32.63
C CYS A 200 13.00 -24.36 32.33
N TRP A 201 13.49 -23.70 33.39
CA TRP A 201 14.21 -22.42 33.30
C TRP A 201 15.38 -22.45 32.31
N ALA A 202 16.19 -23.51 32.37
CA ALA A 202 17.38 -23.64 31.53
C ALA A 202 17.05 -23.64 30.03
N GLU A 203 15.97 -24.30 29.63
CA GLU A 203 15.53 -24.33 28.23
C GLU A 203 14.98 -22.96 27.78
N VAL A 204 14.24 -22.25 28.65
CA VAL A 204 13.77 -20.89 28.35
C VAL A 204 14.95 -19.94 28.14
N MET A 205 15.93 -19.95 29.05
CA MET A 205 17.15 -19.14 28.93
C MET A 205 17.96 -19.50 27.69
N ARG A 206 18.08 -20.80 27.37
CA ARG A 206 18.74 -21.27 26.15
C ARG A 206 18.09 -20.69 24.90
N GLN A 207 16.75 -20.63 24.85
CA GLN A 207 16.02 -20.05 23.72
C GLN A 207 16.06 -18.52 23.68
N LEU A 208 16.09 -17.84 24.83
CA LEU A 208 16.31 -16.40 24.88
C LEU A 208 17.69 -16.03 24.33
N LEU A 209 18.74 -16.76 24.71
CA LEU A 209 20.08 -16.58 24.15
C LEU A 209 20.12 -16.83 22.64
N TYR A 210 19.43 -17.88 22.15
CA TYR A 210 19.26 -18.12 20.71
C TYR A 210 18.62 -16.93 19.99
N ARG A 211 17.53 -16.38 20.55
CA ARG A 211 16.83 -15.23 19.96
C ARG A 211 17.70 -13.98 20.00
N TYR A 212 18.40 -13.73 21.12
CA TYR A 212 19.31 -12.60 21.27
C TYR A 212 20.43 -12.65 20.23
N GLU A 213 21.10 -13.80 20.11
CA GLU A 213 22.18 -13.99 19.14
C GLU A 213 21.68 -13.77 17.71
N ARG A 214 20.55 -14.39 17.36
CA ARG A 214 20.04 -14.35 16.00
C ARG A 214 19.53 -12.97 15.61
N GLU A 215 18.75 -12.33 16.47
CA GLU A 215 18.08 -11.08 16.15
C GLU A 215 18.91 -9.85 16.52
N LEU A 216 19.34 -9.74 17.78
CA LEU A 216 19.98 -8.52 18.29
C LEU A 216 21.47 -8.49 17.98
N ASN A 217 22.18 -9.61 18.13
CA ASN A 217 23.63 -9.67 17.86
C ASN A 217 23.94 -9.74 16.36
N ARG A 218 23.25 -10.61 15.61
CA ARG A 218 23.46 -10.82 14.16
C ARG A 218 22.55 -10.02 13.25
N GLY A 219 21.51 -9.36 13.77
CA GLY A 219 20.61 -8.53 12.97
C GLY A 219 19.67 -9.31 12.04
N VAL A 220 19.44 -10.61 12.27
CA VAL A 220 18.53 -11.42 11.45
C VAL A 220 17.09 -11.17 11.90
N ARG A 221 16.45 -10.17 11.29
CA ARG A 221 15.12 -9.70 11.66
C ARG A 221 14.00 -10.65 11.20
N PRO A 222 13.02 -10.95 12.07
CA PRO A 222 11.87 -11.78 11.72
C PRO A 222 10.82 -11.02 10.88
N PRO A 223 9.91 -11.74 10.20
CA PRO A 223 8.96 -11.15 9.24
C PRO A 223 8.13 -9.99 9.75
N LEU A 224 7.45 -10.13 10.89
CA LEU A 224 6.60 -9.05 11.41
C LEU A 224 7.41 -7.82 11.79
N ARG A 225 8.66 -8.01 12.24
CA ARG A 225 9.57 -6.89 12.48
C ARG A 225 9.94 -6.17 11.19
N CYS A 226 10.33 -6.92 10.15
CA CYS A 226 10.61 -6.33 8.84
C CYS A 226 9.40 -5.62 8.23
N ILE A 227 8.18 -6.11 8.47
CA ILE A 227 6.95 -5.49 7.97
C ILE A 227 6.64 -4.21 8.73
N ALA A 228 6.68 -4.24 10.07
CA ALA A 228 6.44 -3.06 10.91
C ALA A 228 7.46 -1.93 10.63
N THR A 229 8.73 -2.29 10.41
CA THR A 229 9.78 -1.34 10.04
C THR A 229 9.81 -1.01 8.54
N GLN A 230 8.84 -1.48 7.77
CA GLN A 230 8.72 -1.27 6.31
C GLN A 230 9.94 -1.71 5.47
N ASP A 231 10.76 -2.62 5.99
CA ASP A 231 11.88 -3.25 5.29
C ASP A 231 11.46 -4.40 4.37
N ALA A 232 10.25 -4.93 4.55
CA ALA A 232 9.65 -5.94 3.69
C ALA A 232 8.15 -5.68 3.54
N PRO A 233 7.56 -5.91 2.36
CA PRO A 233 6.14 -5.69 2.16
C PRO A 233 5.30 -6.77 2.86
N ALA A 234 4.18 -6.34 3.47
CA ALA A 234 3.18 -7.24 4.05
C ALA A 234 2.54 -8.20 3.02
N SER A 235 2.65 -7.88 1.72
CA SER A 235 2.08 -8.69 0.64
C SER A 235 2.84 -9.99 0.39
N PHE A 236 4.04 -10.16 0.94
CA PHE A 236 4.81 -11.38 0.76
C PHE A 236 4.13 -12.61 1.40
N PRO A 237 4.26 -13.80 0.79
CA PRO A 237 3.73 -15.03 1.35
C PRO A 237 4.31 -15.29 2.74
N MET A 238 3.46 -15.54 3.73
CA MET A 238 3.91 -15.87 5.08
C MET A 238 2.93 -16.79 5.81
N VAL A 239 3.44 -17.59 6.74
CA VAL A 239 2.62 -18.34 7.70
C VAL A 239 2.61 -17.61 9.03
N LEU A 240 1.42 -17.35 9.55
CA LEU A 240 1.20 -16.77 10.86
C LEU A 240 0.41 -17.75 11.74
N CYS A 241 0.53 -17.60 13.05
CA CYS A 241 -0.28 -18.31 14.04
C CYS A 241 -1.21 -17.30 14.73
N VAL A 242 -2.49 -17.66 14.93
CA VAL A 242 -3.42 -16.84 15.73
C VAL A 242 -3.04 -16.97 17.20
N SER A 243 -2.63 -15.88 17.85
CA SER A 243 -2.25 -15.85 19.27
C SER A 243 -3.37 -15.37 20.18
N ASN A 244 -4.28 -14.55 19.68
CA ASN A 244 -5.47 -14.09 20.41
C ASN A 244 -6.60 -13.73 19.44
N ILE A 245 -7.83 -13.66 19.94
CA ILE A 245 -9.01 -13.19 19.21
C ILE A 245 -9.77 -12.22 20.11
N THR A 246 -9.89 -10.98 19.67
CA THR A 246 -10.69 -9.95 20.33
C THR A 246 -11.95 -9.70 19.50
N TRP A 247 -13.01 -9.25 20.15
CA TRP A 247 -14.28 -8.95 19.48
C TRP A 247 -14.61 -7.48 19.69
N SER A 248 -15.10 -6.80 18.65
CA SER A 248 -15.67 -5.46 18.81
C SER A 248 -16.88 -5.51 19.75
N GLU A 249 -17.14 -4.42 20.45
CA GLU A 249 -18.34 -4.32 21.27
C GLU A 249 -19.59 -4.43 20.40
N ALA A 250 -20.62 -5.10 20.92
CA ALA A 250 -21.94 -5.08 20.31
C ALA A 250 -22.52 -3.67 20.48
N GLY A 251 -23.02 -3.10 19.39
CA GLY A 251 -23.57 -1.75 19.38
C GLY A 251 -24.89 -1.68 18.64
N VAL A 252 -25.44 -0.48 18.55
CA VAL A 252 -26.60 -0.16 17.72
C VAL A 252 -26.18 1.03 16.86
N THR A 253 -26.40 0.99 15.56
CA THR A 253 -26.16 2.14 14.68
C THR A 253 -27.14 3.27 15.02
N ASP A 254 -26.86 4.49 14.55
CA ASP A 254 -27.77 5.63 14.72
C ASP A 254 -29.19 5.34 14.17
N ASP A 255 -29.30 4.42 13.21
CA ASP A 255 -30.55 3.94 12.61
C ASP A 255 -31.26 2.83 13.40
N GLY A 256 -30.77 2.46 14.60
CA GLY A 256 -31.38 1.43 15.44
C GLY A 256 -31.03 -0.01 15.05
N LEU A 257 -30.10 -0.24 14.11
CA LEU A 257 -29.72 -1.59 13.68
C LEU A 257 -28.61 -2.18 14.58
N PRO A 258 -28.71 -3.46 14.97
CA PRO A 258 -27.68 -4.09 15.79
C PRO A 258 -26.38 -4.24 15.00
N ILE A 259 -25.28 -3.76 15.59
CA ILE A 259 -23.92 -3.98 15.09
C ILE A 259 -23.45 -5.33 15.59
N GLU A 260 -23.34 -6.30 14.68
CA GLU A 260 -22.78 -7.61 15.01
C GLU A 260 -21.31 -7.46 15.44
N PRO A 261 -20.91 -8.10 16.57
CA PRO A 261 -19.50 -8.17 16.96
C PRO A 261 -18.63 -8.73 15.85
N HIS A 262 -17.64 -7.95 15.43
CA HIS A 262 -16.66 -8.33 14.42
C HIS A 262 -15.38 -8.79 15.11
N PRO A 263 -14.84 -9.98 14.76
CA PRO A 263 -13.59 -10.44 15.33
C PRO A 263 -12.41 -9.67 14.77
N GLU A 264 -11.41 -9.45 15.61
CA GLU A 264 -10.08 -9.00 15.24
C GLU A 264 -9.06 -10.00 15.79
N LEU A 265 -8.07 -10.34 14.97
CA LEU A 265 -7.08 -11.35 15.33
C LEU A 265 -5.84 -10.67 15.91
N GLU A 266 -5.18 -11.33 16.84
CA GLU A 266 -3.76 -11.14 17.11
C GLU A 266 -3.01 -12.30 16.44
N VAL A 267 -1.98 -11.99 15.65
CA VAL A 267 -1.21 -12.98 14.90
C VAL A 267 0.27 -12.87 15.21
N THR A 268 0.97 -14.01 15.15
CA THR A 268 2.41 -14.10 15.41
C THR A 268 3.15 -14.89 14.33
N ASP A 269 4.36 -14.44 14.00
CA ASP A 269 5.36 -15.19 13.22
C ASP A 269 6.26 -16.09 14.11
N GLY A 270 5.94 -16.20 15.40
CA GLY A 270 6.74 -16.88 16.42
C GLY A 270 7.82 -16.02 17.05
N TRP A 271 7.99 -14.77 16.59
CA TRP A 271 8.92 -13.79 17.16
C TRP A 271 8.22 -12.60 17.76
N TYR A 272 7.26 -12.03 17.05
CA TYR A 272 6.48 -10.90 17.50
C TYR A 272 4.99 -11.13 17.26
N ARG A 273 4.17 -10.22 17.78
CA ARG A 273 2.72 -10.22 17.65
C ARG A 273 2.28 -8.91 17.02
N LEU A 274 1.29 -8.97 16.14
CA LEU A 274 0.61 -7.81 15.58
C LEU A 274 -0.90 -8.07 15.48
N ARG A 275 -1.68 -7.00 15.55
CA ARG A 275 -3.13 -7.07 15.29
C ARG A 275 -3.39 -7.28 13.80
N ALA A 276 -4.47 -7.95 13.48
CA ALA A 276 -4.89 -8.24 12.13
C ALA A 276 -6.41 -8.07 11.97
N GLN A 277 -6.78 -7.20 11.04
CA GLN A 277 -8.15 -7.04 10.56
C GLN A 277 -8.50 -8.19 9.61
N VAL A 278 -9.74 -8.63 9.69
CA VAL A 278 -10.27 -9.73 8.88
C VAL A 278 -11.52 -9.28 8.14
N ASP A 279 -11.71 -9.82 6.95
CA ASP A 279 -12.92 -9.61 6.15
C ASP A 279 -14.06 -10.58 6.54
N ALA A 280 -15.20 -10.45 5.87
CA ALA A 280 -16.40 -11.20 6.20
C ALA A 280 -16.21 -12.73 6.15
N PRO A 281 -15.54 -13.34 5.15
CA PRO A 281 -15.28 -14.78 5.15
C PRO A 281 -14.41 -15.26 6.30
N LEU A 282 -13.36 -14.50 6.64
CA LEU A 282 -12.50 -14.83 7.76
C LEU A 282 -13.25 -14.68 9.09
N ALA A 283 -14.08 -13.64 9.25
CA ALA A 283 -14.95 -13.48 10.41
C ALA A 283 -15.93 -14.66 10.56
N ARG A 284 -16.56 -15.12 9.47
CA ARG A 284 -17.38 -16.34 9.47
C ARG A 284 -16.57 -17.57 9.87
N ALA A 285 -15.33 -17.69 9.41
CA ALA A 285 -14.46 -18.81 9.77
C ALA A 285 -14.04 -18.79 11.25
N VAL A 286 -13.89 -17.60 11.85
CA VAL A 286 -13.67 -17.43 13.29
C VAL A 286 -14.92 -17.84 14.08
N ARG A 287 -16.11 -17.34 13.70
CA ARG A 287 -17.38 -17.69 14.37
C ARG A 287 -17.67 -19.20 14.33
N ARG A 288 -17.32 -19.88 13.24
CA ARG A 288 -17.43 -21.35 13.12
C ARG A 288 -16.36 -22.12 13.88
N GLY A 289 -15.38 -21.46 14.50
CA GLY A 289 -14.26 -22.10 15.20
C GLY A 289 -13.22 -22.78 14.30
N VAL A 290 -13.28 -22.54 12.99
CA VAL A 290 -12.29 -23.04 12.02
C VAL A 290 -10.95 -22.33 12.23
N ILE A 291 -11.02 -21.00 12.38
CA ILE A 291 -9.94 -20.14 12.84
C ILE A 291 -10.12 -19.96 14.35
N ARG A 292 -9.10 -20.32 15.11
CA ARG A 292 -9.06 -20.23 16.57
C ARG A 292 -7.62 -20.03 17.04
N VAL A 293 -7.42 -19.61 18.29
CA VAL A 293 -6.08 -19.48 18.89
C VAL A 293 -5.28 -20.78 18.72
N GLY A 294 -4.01 -20.65 18.33
CA GLY A 294 -3.10 -21.74 17.98
C GLY A 294 -3.20 -22.25 16.54
N ARG A 295 -4.23 -21.84 15.77
CA ARG A 295 -4.33 -22.22 14.34
C ARG A 295 -3.32 -21.42 13.51
N LYS A 296 -2.65 -22.11 12.59
CA LYS A 296 -1.77 -21.50 11.59
C LYS A 296 -2.54 -21.16 10.32
N ILE A 297 -2.28 -19.98 9.78
CA ILE A 297 -2.86 -19.46 8.54
C ILE A 297 -1.71 -19.04 7.60
N GLY A 298 -1.80 -19.45 6.34
CA GLY A 298 -0.97 -18.95 5.26
C GLY A 298 -1.63 -17.74 4.63
N VAL A 299 -0.88 -16.67 4.43
CA VAL A 299 -1.39 -15.40 3.94
C VAL A 299 -0.51 -14.93 2.77
N VAL A 300 -1.15 -14.43 1.71
CA VAL A 300 -0.50 -13.73 0.60
C VAL A 300 -1.23 -12.41 0.37
N GLY A 301 -0.51 -11.36 -0.07
CA GLY A 301 -1.17 -10.12 -0.48
C GLY A 301 -1.81 -9.33 0.67
N ALA A 302 -1.41 -9.58 1.92
CA ALA A 302 -1.85 -8.75 3.04
C ALA A 302 -1.40 -7.30 2.86
N ARG A 303 -2.18 -6.37 3.43
CA ARG A 303 -1.84 -4.95 3.48
C ARG A 303 -1.43 -4.56 4.88
N LEU A 304 -0.63 -3.50 4.97
CA LEU A 304 -0.30 -2.88 6.24
C LEU A 304 -1.18 -1.63 6.36
N ASP A 305 -2.03 -1.63 7.38
CA ASP A 305 -2.83 -0.47 7.77
C ASP A 305 -2.17 0.13 9.02
N SER A 306 -1.68 1.36 8.92
CA SER A 306 -0.92 2.01 9.98
C SER A 306 -1.45 3.41 10.19
N GLU A 307 -1.80 3.75 11.42
CA GLU A 307 -2.19 5.11 11.82
C GLU A 307 -1.02 6.09 11.65
N ARG A 308 0.22 5.57 11.76
CA ARG A 308 1.44 6.35 11.55
C ARG A 308 1.94 6.17 10.12
N LYS A 309 2.35 7.29 9.51
CA LYS A 309 2.96 7.29 8.17
C LYS A 309 4.35 6.64 8.17
N ASP A 310 5.08 6.79 9.27
CA ASP A 310 6.47 6.35 9.40
C ASP A 310 6.58 4.92 9.96
N ALA A 311 7.68 4.26 9.60
CA ALA A 311 8.07 2.97 10.13
C ALA A 311 8.14 2.99 11.66
N SER A 312 7.68 1.92 12.31
CA SER A 312 7.69 1.79 13.78
C SER A 312 8.39 0.50 14.17
N GLU A 313 9.09 0.51 15.30
CA GLU A 313 9.61 -0.75 15.87
C GLU A 313 8.43 -1.64 16.28
N VAL A 314 8.60 -2.95 16.08
CA VAL A 314 7.50 -3.92 16.10
C VAL A 314 6.75 -4.00 17.44
N LEU A 315 7.43 -3.80 18.56
CA LEU A 315 6.82 -3.81 19.89
C LEU A 315 6.01 -2.54 20.18
N GLU A 316 6.34 -1.43 19.52
CA GLU A 316 5.59 -0.16 19.61
C GLU A 316 4.43 -0.13 18.60
N ALA A 317 4.60 -0.84 17.48
CA ALA A 317 3.63 -0.91 16.39
C ALA A 317 2.33 -1.65 16.75
N TYR A 318 2.29 -2.41 17.84
CA TYR A 318 1.17 -3.29 18.19
C TYR A 318 -0.21 -2.60 18.19
N ASN A 319 -0.27 -1.35 18.67
CA ASN A 319 -1.52 -0.59 18.76
C ASN A 319 -1.80 0.28 17.53
N SER A 320 -0.75 0.74 16.83
CA SER A 320 -0.87 1.68 15.71
C SER A 320 -0.89 1.02 14.33
N THR A 321 -0.47 -0.25 14.25
CA THR A 321 -0.27 -0.98 13.00
C THR A 321 -1.04 -2.29 13.01
N LYS A 322 -1.83 -2.51 11.96
CA LYS A 322 -2.66 -3.69 11.76
C LYS A 322 -2.39 -4.31 10.40
N LEU A 323 -2.36 -5.63 10.35
CA LEU A 323 -2.36 -6.37 9.09
C LEU A 323 -3.79 -6.51 8.58
N VAL A 324 -4.03 -6.20 7.30
CA VAL A 324 -5.35 -6.43 6.68
C VAL A 324 -5.27 -7.73 5.90
N LEU A 325 -6.02 -8.73 6.35
CA LEU A 325 -6.08 -10.06 5.77
C LEU A 325 -7.33 -10.19 4.89
N SER A 326 -7.16 -10.73 3.68
CA SER A 326 -8.28 -11.08 2.79
C SER A 326 -8.50 -12.59 2.79
N GLY A 327 -9.75 -13.02 2.92
CA GLY A 327 -10.16 -14.42 2.95
C GLY A 327 -9.80 -15.17 1.68
N ASN A 328 -9.97 -14.54 0.51
CA ASN A 328 -9.59 -15.13 -0.78
C ASN A 328 -8.08 -15.27 -0.98
N SER A 329 -7.26 -14.67 -0.11
CA SER A 329 -5.80 -14.80 -0.10
C SER A 329 -5.25 -15.42 1.19
N SER A 330 -6.13 -16.06 1.96
CA SER A 330 -5.80 -16.72 3.22
C SER A 330 -6.12 -18.22 3.15
N HIS A 331 -5.20 -19.04 3.62
CA HIS A 331 -5.28 -20.50 3.52
C HIS A 331 -5.03 -21.16 4.87
N LEU A 332 -5.79 -22.22 5.18
CA LEU A 332 -5.42 -23.10 6.28
C LEU A 332 -4.17 -23.89 5.89
N VAL A 333 -3.16 -23.84 6.75
CA VAL A 333 -1.91 -24.58 6.56
C VAL A 333 -1.77 -25.71 7.58
N PRO A 334 -0.98 -26.75 7.27
CA PRO A 334 -0.72 -27.83 8.21
C PRO A 334 -0.16 -27.33 9.55
N TRP A 335 -0.44 -28.05 10.63
CA TRP A 335 -0.01 -27.68 11.98
C TRP A 335 1.52 -27.54 12.10
N HIS A 336 2.28 -28.34 11.34
CA HIS A 336 3.75 -28.33 11.34
C HIS A 336 4.36 -27.26 10.42
N ALA A 337 3.53 -26.47 9.71
CA ALA A 337 4.02 -25.42 8.82
C ALA A 337 4.91 -24.41 9.57
N LYS A 338 6.06 -24.08 9.00
CA LYS A 338 7.03 -23.16 9.60
C LYS A 338 6.48 -21.73 9.54
N LEU A 339 6.44 -21.04 10.69
CA LEU A 339 6.02 -19.65 10.76
C LEU A 339 7.01 -18.72 10.03
N GLY A 340 6.47 -17.60 9.54
CA GLY A 340 7.20 -16.55 8.85
C GLY A 340 7.13 -16.62 7.32
N PHE A 341 7.99 -15.85 6.65
CA PHE A 341 8.01 -15.75 5.19
C PHE A 341 8.18 -17.11 4.51
N GLN A 342 7.41 -17.32 3.44
CA GLN A 342 7.46 -18.50 2.59
C GLN A 342 8.05 -18.15 1.23
N ILE A 343 8.58 -19.17 0.55
CA ILE A 343 9.20 -19.02 -0.76
C ILE A 343 8.13 -18.91 -1.85
N ALA A 344 7.10 -19.76 -1.77
CA ALA A 344 6.04 -19.83 -2.74
C ALA A 344 4.73 -19.27 -2.15
N PRO A 345 3.96 -18.49 -2.92
CA PRO A 345 2.60 -18.13 -2.55
C PRO A 345 1.69 -19.36 -2.58
N TRP A 346 0.63 -19.31 -1.78
CA TRP A 346 -0.51 -20.19 -1.99
C TRP A 346 -1.35 -19.68 -3.16
N VAL A 347 -1.84 -20.61 -3.97
CA VAL A 347 -2.66 -20.32 -5.13
C VAL A 347 -4.12 -20.53 -4.74
N ALA A 348 -4.95 -19.50 -4.91
CA ALA A 348 -6.38 -19.58 -4.71
C ALA A 348 -7.02 -20.32 -5.88
N THR A 349 -7.96 -21.21 -5.56
CA THR A 349 -8.80 -21.93 -6.53
C THR A 349 -10.18 -21.30 -6.57
N MET A 350 -10.87 -21.33 -7.71
CA MET A 350 -12.22 -20.76 -7.84
C MET A 350 -13.23 -21.39 -6.88
N ASN A 351 -13.02 -22.65 -6.50
CA ASN A 351 -13.83 -23.34 -5.48
C ASN A 351 -13.70 -22.71 -4.09
N SER A 352 -12.51 -22.21 -3.74
CA SER A 352 -12.27 -21.55 -2.43
C SER A 352 -12.71 -20.09 -2.37
N LEU A 353 -13.04 -19.47 -3.50
CA LEU A 353 -13.36 -18.05 -3.55
C LEU A 353 -14.77 -17.76 -3.04
N THR A 354 -14.91 -16.60 -2.38
CA THR A 354 -16.19 -15.99 -2.05
C THR A 354 -16.29 -14.59 -2.64
N ALA A 355 -17.52 -14.17 -2.94
CA ALA A 355 -17.82 -12.87 -3.55
C ALA A 355 -17.40 -11.67 -2.66
N ASP A 356 -17.39 -11.88 -1.35
CA ASP A 356 -17.07 -10.90 -0.30
C ASP A 356 -15.67 -11.08 0.32
N GLY A 357 -14.82 -11.95 -0.25
CA GLY A 357 -13.52 -12.33 0.32
C GLY A 357 -12.33 -11.47 -0.06
N GLY A 358 -12.58 -10.24 -0.47
CA GLY A 358 -11.55 -9.26 -0.78
C GLY A 358 -10.62 -9.69 -1.94
N LEU A 359 -9.37 -9.22 -1.87
CA LEU A 359 -8.37 -9.40 -2.92
C LEU A 359 -7.99 -10.87 -3.08
N ILE A 360 -7.80 -11.29 -4.33
CA ILE A 360 -7.21 -12.57 -4.71
C ILE A 360 -5.77 -12.31 -5.18
N ALA A 361 -4.80 -12.64 -4.35
CA ALA A 361 -3.40 -12.30 -4.56
C ALA A 361 -2.74 -13.17 -5.64
N THR A 362 -3.12 -14.44 -5.76
CA THR A 362 -2.52 -15.37 -6.72
C THR A 362 -3.53 -16.43 -7.16
N MET A 363 -3.71 -16.58 -8.46
CA MET A 363 -4.47 -17.64 -9.11
C MET A 363 -3.66 -18.25 -10.25
N ASP A 364 -3.98 -19.49 -10.59
CA ASP A 364 -3.36 -20.25 -11.67
C ASP A 364 -4.47 -20.78 -12.57
N VAL A 365 -4.57 -20.22 -13.77
CA VAL A 365 -5.75 -20.36 -14.62
C VAL A 365 -5.37 -20.73 -16.05
N VAL A 366 -6.28 -21.41 -16.74
CA VAL A 366 -6.24 -21.61 -18.20
C VAL A 366 -7.29 -20.72 -18.85
N VAL A 367 -6.90 -20.03 -19.93
CA VAL A 367 -7.84 -19.21 -20.71
C VAL A 367 -8.66 -20.10 -21.62
N LEU A 368 -9.97 -20.20 -21.38
CA LEU A 368 -10.90 -20.98 -22.20
C LEU A 368 -11.42 -20.17 -23.39
N LYS A 369 -11.65 -18.86 -23.18
CA LYS A 369 -12.15 -17.97 -24.22
C LYS A 369 -11.63 -16.55 -23.99
N ALA A 370 -11.27 -15.85 -25.06
CA ALA A 370 -10.94 -14.44 -25.04
C ALA A 370 -11.91 -13.68 -25.95
N TYR A 371 -12.69 -12.77 -25.39
CA TYR A 371 -13.60 -11.93 -26.17
C TYR A 371 -12.84 -10.79 -26.89
N PRO A 372 -13.42 -10.19 -27.93
CA PRO A 372 -12.89 -8.97 -28.54
C PRO A 372 -12.73 -7.84 -27.51
N VAL A 373 -11.83 -6.89 -27.80
CA VAL A 373 -11.69 -5.68 -26.98
C VAL A 373 -12.94 -4.83 -27.14
N ALA A 374 -13.43 -4.29 -26.04
CA ALA A 374 -14.54 -3.36 -26.00
C ALA A 374 -14.13 -2.06 -25.29
N PHE A 375 -14.85 -0.99 -25.57
CA PHE A 375 -14.58 0.36 -25.07
C PHE A 375 -15.76 0.87 -24.25
N LEU A 376 -15.47 1.57 -23.16
CA LEU A 376 -16.44 2.27 -22.31
C LEU A 376 -16.00 3.71 -22.18
N GLU A 377 -16.91 4.62 -22.48
CA GLU A 377 -16.70 6.05 -22.26
C GLU A 377 -17.31 6.45 -20.92
N PHE A 378 -16.55 7.21 -20.14
CA PHE A 378 -16.98 7.79 -18.88
C PHE A 378 -17.16 9.30 -19.08
N PHE A 379 -18.23 9.83 -18.52
CA PHE A 379 -18.51 11.27 -18.53
C PHE A 379 -19.28 11.66 -17.26
N GLU A 380 -19.25 12.94 -16.93
CA GLU A 380 -19.96 13.48 -15.78
C GLU A 380 -21.27 14.11 -16.25
N ASP A 381 -22.38 13.73 -15.63
CA ASP A 381 -23.69 14.35 -15.86
C ASP A 381 -23.74 15.77 -15.26
N GLU A 382 -24.80 16.51 -15.57
CA GLU A 382 -25.08 17.84 -15.00
C GLU A 382 -25.09 17.86 -13.45
N ASN A 383 -25.36 16.71 -12.83
CA ASN A 383 -25.37 16.51 -11.38
C ASN A 383 -23.98 16.16 -10.79
N GLY A 384 -22.93 16.07 -11.62
CA GLY A 384 -21.58 15.64 -11.21
C GLY A 384 -21.44 14.13 -10.99
N GLU A 385 -22.43 13.33 -11.38
CA GLU A 385 -22.37 11.88 -11.30
C GLU A 385 -21.65 11.30 -12.52
N LYS A 386 -20.69 10.38 -12.30
CA LYS A 386 -20.00 9.68 -13.38
C LYS A 386 -20.91 8.64 -14.03
N GLN A 387 -21.36 8.91 -15.24
CA GLN A 387 -22.03 7.95 -16.11
C GLN A 387 -21.03 7.17 -16.97
N ARG A 388 -21.56 6.12 -17.59
CA ARG A 388 -20.84 5.31 -18.57
C ARG A 388 -21.72 5.05 -19.79
N GLU A 389 -21.13 5.14 -20.98
CA GLU A 389 -21.75 4.75 -22.25
C GLU A 389 -20.96 3.61 -22.91
N GLY A 390 -21.66 2.77 -23.68
CA GLY A 390 -21.15 1.53 -24.25
C GLY A 390 -21.72 0.27 -23.58
N PRO A 391 -21.10 -0.90 -23.74
CA PRO A 391 -19.79 -1.13 -24.35
C PRO A 391 -19.82 -1.04 -25.89
N TRP A 392 -18.85 -0.34 -26.47
CA TRP A 392 -18.65 -0.23 -27.91
C TRP A 392 -17.62 -1.23 -28.42
N ASN A 393 -17.81 -1.70 -29.65
CA ASN A 393 -16.75 -2.42 -30.36
C ASN A 393 -15.76 -1.42 -30.99
N GLU A 394 -14.67 -1.92 -31.57
CA GLU A 394 -13.63 -1.09 -32.19
C GLU A 394 -14.14 -0.17 -33.31
N ARG A 395 -15.12 -0.63 -34.10
CA ARG A 395 -15.70 0.17 -35.20
C ARG A 395 -16.54 1.33 -34.64
N ASP A 396 -17.37 1.04 -33.65
CA ASP A 396 -18.26 2.03 -33.03
C ASP A 396 -17.45 3.07 -32.26
N GLU A 397 -16.39 2.66 -31.54
CA GLU A 397 -15.47 3.59 -30.88
C GLU A 397 -14.74 4.49 -31.89
N THR A 398 -14.26 3.93 -33.00
CA THR A 398 -13.62 4.72 -34.06
C THR A 398 -14.58 5.75 -34.63
N ALA A 399 -15.84 5.37 -34.87
CA ALA A 399 -16.87 6.29 -35.37
C ALA A 399 -17.21 7.39 -34.35
N ALA A 400 -17.25 7.05 -33.05
CA ALA A 400 -17.46 8.01 -31.97
C ALA A 400 -16.29 9.00 -31.86
N ASP A 401 -15.06 8.51 -31.95
CA ASP A 401 -13.84 9.33 -31.93
C ASP A 401 -13.78 10.28 -33.14
N GLU A 402 -14.08 9.80 -34.34
CA GLU A 402 -14.18 10.64 -35.54
C GLU A 402 -15.27 11.71 -35.41
N LYS A 403 -16.42 11.37 -34.83
CA LYS A 403 -17.51 12.34 -34.60
C LYS A 403 -17.08 13.42 -33.60
N TRP A 404 -16.34 13.05 -32.55
CA TRP A 404 -15.78 14.00 -31.59
C TRP A 404 -14.71 14.88 -32.22
N LYS A 405 -13.75 14.30 -32.96
CA LYS A 405 -12.71 15.04 -33.69
C LYS A 405 -13.30 16.04 -34.67
N ARG A 406 -14.28 15.62 -35.48
CA ARG A 406 -14.98 16.49 -36.42
C ARG A 406 -15.69 17.65 -35.71
N ARG A 407 -16.35 17.38 -34.57
CA ARG A 407 -16.99 18.42 -33.76
C ARG A 407 -15.96 19.41 -33.24
N ARG A 408 -14.85 18.91 -32.68
CA ARG A 408 -13.75 19.71 -32.17
C ARG A 408 -13.12 20.58 -33.27
N GLU A 409 -12.84 20.01 -34.43
CA GLU A 409 -12.28 20.72 -35.61
C GLU A 409 -13.21 21.84 -36.08
N VAL A 410 -14.53 21.60 -36.14
CA VAL A 410 -15.51 22.63 -36.52
C VAL A 410 -15.50 23.79 -35.52
N HIS A 411 -15.49 23.50 -34.21
CA HIS A 411 -15.43 24.54 -33.18
C HIS A 411 -14.08 25.28 -33.18
N GLU A 412 -12.98 24.57 -33.37
CA GLU A 412 -11.64 25.16 -33.49
C GLU A 412 -11.54 26.09 -34.70
N SER A 413 -12.06 25.67 -35.86
CA SER A 413 -12.10 26.50 -37.06
C SER A 413 -12.93 27.76 -36.84
N LYS A 414 -14.08 27.65 -36.16
CA LYS A 414 -14.93 28.79 -35.87
C LYS A 414 -14.26 29.79 -34.91
N LEU A 415 -13.66 29.30 -33.82
CA LEU A 415 -12.91 30.12 -32.87
C LEU A 415 -11.75 30.84 -33.55
N ARG A 416 -11.00 30.13 -34.41
CA ARG A 416 -9.91 30.71 -35.20
C ARG A 416 -10.41 31.80 -36.15
N GLU A 417 -11.54 31.59 -36.82
CA GLU A 417 -12.15 32.57 -37.71
C GLU A 417 -12.61 33.83 -36.95
N ASP A 418 -13.25 33.65 -35.79
CA ASP A 418 -13.74 34.75 -34.96
C ASP A 418 -12.57 35.58 -34.40
N LEU A 419 -11.49 34.93 -33.98
CA LEU A 419 -10.26 35.60 -33.54
C LEU A 419 -9.55 36.32 -34.68
N ALA A 420 -9.43 35.70 -35.87
CA ALA A 420 -8.84 36.34 -37.03
C ALA A 420 -9.63 37.58 -37.49
N LYS A 421 -10.98 37.53 -37.41
CA LYS A 421 -11.83 38.71 -37.67
C LYS A 421 -11.60 39.82 -36.65
N LYS A 422 -11.42 39.47 -35.37
CA LYS A 422 -11.08 40.42 -34.30
C LYS A 422 -9.72 41.06 -34.58
N GLU A 423 -8.69 40.26 -34.83
CA GLU A 423 -7.32 40.71 -35.16
C GLU A 423 -7.32 41.67 -36.36
N MET A 424 -7.87 41.25 -37.50
CA MET A 424 -7.96 42.08 -38.72
C MET A 424 -8.71 43.41 -38.48
N ARG A 425 -9.74 43.40 -37.62
CA ARG A 425 -10.49 44.61 -37.26
C ARG A 425 -9.62 45.59 -36.47
N TYR A 426 -8.89 45.12 -35.47
CA TYR A 426 -8.01 45.97 -34.65
C TYR A 426 -6.79 46.44 -35.44
N GLU A 427 -6.19 45.61 -36.30
CA GLU A 427 -5.15 46.04 -37.24
C GLU A 427 -5.66 47.16 -38.16
N GLY A 428 -6.87 47.00 -38.71
CA GLY A 428 -7.51 48.04 -39.51
C GLY A 428 -7.79 49.35 -38.75
N TYR A 429 -8.05 49.28 -37.45
CA TYR A 429 -8.15 50.47 -36.59
C TYR A 429 -6.79 51.13 -36.37
N ALA A 430 -5.76 50.33 -36.06
CA ALA A 430 -4.38 50.80 -35.88
C ALA A 430 -3.89 51.52 -37.14
N GLU A 431 -4.03 50.94 -38.34
CA GLU A 431 -3.62 51.58 -39.60
C GLU A 431 -4.30 52.94 -39.86
N ARG A 432 -5.59 53.05 -39.53
CA ARG A 432 -6.33 54.33 -39.69
C ARG A 432 -5.82 55.39 -38.72
N LEU A 433 -5.50 54.98 -37.49
CA LEU A 433 -4.97 55.85 -36.45
C LEU A 433 -3.53 56.28 -36.73
N GLU A 434 -2.68 55.38 -37.23
CA GLU A 434 -1.31 55.70 -37.68
C GLU A 434 -1.32 56.72 -38.82
N ARG A 435 -2.21 56.54 -39.80
CA ARG A 435 -2.37 57.49 -40.92
C ARG A 435 -2.80 58.88 -40.43
N ARG A 436 -3.59 58.95 -39.35
CA ARG A 436 -4.06 60.20 -38.74
C ARG A 436 -2.99 60.86 -37.87
N ALA A 437 -2.15 60.08 -37.20
CA ALA A 437 -1.02 60.59 -36.43
C ALA A 437 0.06 61.21 -37.34
N GLY A 438 0.30 60.58 -38.49
CA GLY A 438 1.24 61.07 -39.51
C GLY A 438 2.71 61.03 -39.07
N ALA A 439 3.62 61.38 -39.99
CA ALA A 439 5.08 61.24 -39.78
C ALA A 439 5.69 62.16 -38.69
N ARG A 440 4.89 63.06 -38.10
CA ARG A 440 5.32 63.93 -36.99
C ARG A 440 5.16 63.28 -35.62
N PHE A 441 4.42 62.18 -35.54
CA PHE A 441 4.28 61.40 -34.31
C PHE A 441 5.47 60.44 -34.19
N ALA A 442 6.46 60.83 -33.39
CA ALA A 442 7.64 60.03 -33.09
C ALA A 442 7.95 60.11 -31.58
N PRO A 443 7.18 59.40 -30.74
CA PRO A 443 7.41 59.41 -29.29
C PRO A 443 8.72 58.70 -28.95
N SER A 444 9.46 59.27 -28.00
CA SER A 444 10.63 58.68 -27.35
C SER A 444 10.24 57.48 -26.48
N GLU A 445 11.21 56.65 -26.11
CA GLU A 445 10.98 55.51 -25.19
C GLU A 445 10.55 55.96 -23.78
N ASP A 446 10.83 57.22 -23.40
CA ASP A 446 10.46 57.82 -22.11
C ASP A 446 9.09 58.52 -22.09
N ASP A 447 8.42 58.63 -23.24
CA ASP A 447 7.12 59.30 -23.30
C ASP A 447 6.00 58.34 -22.84
N GLU A 448 5.14 58.81 -21.92
CA GLU A 448 4.00 58.02 -21.42
C GLU A 448 2.74 58.24 -22.27
N ALA A 449 1.98 57.16 -22.47
CA ALA A 449 0.68 57.24 -23.12
C ALA A 449 -0.30 58.02 -22.23
N PRO A 450 -1.19 58.86 -22.81
CA PRO A 450 -2.24 59.53 -22.06
C PRO A 450 -3.17 58.54 -21.33
N ASP A 451 -3.64 58.89 -20.13
CA ASP A 451 -4.52 58.04 -19.31
C ASP A 451 -5.82 57.62 -20.04
N GLU A 452 -6.30 58.46 -20.95
CA GLU A 452 -7.52 58.27 -21.74
C GLU A 452 -7.41 57.13 -22.79
N ILE A 453 -6.21 56.60 -23.07
CA ILE A 453 -5.99 55.61 -24.13
C ILE A 453 -6.67 54.26 -23.84
N GLU A 454 -6.75 53.85 -22.57
CA GLU A 454 -7.43 52.61 -22.19
C GLU A 454 -8.94 52.72 -22.40
N GLU A 455 -9.55 53.83 -21.95
CA GLU A 455 -10.98 54.10 -22.17
C GLU A 455 -11.32 54.16 -23.67
N LEU A 456 -10.47 54.80 -24.46
CA LEU A 456 -10.63 54.85 -25.92
C LEU A 456 -10.48 53.49 -26.59
N TYR A 457 -9.64 52.58 -26.06
CA TYR A 457 -9.52 51.22 -26.56
C TYR A 457 -10.78 50.39 -26.26
N ASP A 458 -11.35 50.53 -25.07
CA ASP A 458 -12.59 49.86 -24.68
C ASP A 458 -13.78 50.33 -25.55
N GLU A 459 -13.85 51.63 -25.87
CA GLU A 459 -14.86 52.16 -26.80
C GLU A 459 -14.75 51.57 -28.24
N LEU A 460 -13.61 50.99 -28.62
CA LEU A 460 -13.41 50.32 -29.92
C LEU A 460 -13.91 48.86 -29.95
N GLU A 461 -14.29 48.29 -28.81
CA GLU A 461 -14.81 46.92 -28.74
C GLU A 461 -16.14 46.78 -29.51
N ASP A 462 -16.99 47.81 -29.44
CA ASP A 462 -18.22 47.92 -30.23
C ASP A 462 -17.96 48.54 -31.62
N PRO A 463 -18.16 47.78 -32.72
CA PRO A 463 -17.98 48.29 -34.07
C PRO A 463 -18.84 49.51 -34.42
N ALA A 464 -20.01 49.66 -33.79
CA ALA A 464 -20.90 50.79 -34.05
C ALA A 464 -20.34 52.11 -33.48
N GLY A 465 -19.70 52.05 -32.31
CA GLY A 465 -19.04 53.18 -31.66
C GLY A 465 -17.67 53.51 -32.23
N ALA A 466 -16.95 52.52 -32.78
CA ALA A 466 -15.57 52.67 -33.22
C ALA A 466 -15.35 53.81 -34.25
N ALA A 467 -16.30 54.03 -35.17
CA ALA A 467 -16.19 55.11 -36.15
C ALA A 467 -16.21 56.51 -35.51
N ALA A 468 -16.98 56.69 -34.43
CA ALA A 468 -17.05 57.95 -33.69
C ALA A 468 -15.72 58.22 -32.97
N VAL A 469 -15.16 57.20 -32.32
CA VAL A 469 -13.85 57.26 -31.63
C VAL A 469 -12.75 57.65 -32.62
N LEU A 470 -12.61 56.89 -33.72
CA LEU A 470 -11.60 57.14 -34.76
C LEU A 470 -11.67 58.56 -35.37
N SER A 471 -12.85 59.19 -35.33
CA SER A 471 -13.07 60.54 -35.86
C SER A 471 -12.77 61.66 -34.86
N ARG A 472 -13.00 61.43 -33.55
CA ARG A 472 -12.89 62.42 -32.46
C ARG A 472 -11.46 62.59 -31.95
N VAL A 473 -10.62 61.56 -32.07
CA VAL A 473 -9.28 61.50 -31.48
C VAL A 473 -8.30 62.48 -32.16
N SER A 474 -7.44 63.14 -31.37
CA SER A 474 -6.40 64.08 -31.86
C SER A 474 -5.25 63.33 -32.57
N ALA A 475 -4.41 64.01 -33.34
CA ALA A 475 -3.30 63.35 -34.05
C ALA A 475 -2.31 62.65 -33.09
N THR A 476 -1.98 63.29 -31.96
CA THR A 476 -1.08 62.73 -30.95
C THR A 476 -1.72 61.55 -30.21
N THR A 477 -2.97 61.69 -29.79
CA THR A 477 -3.73 60.62 -29.13
C THR A 477 -3.95 59.42 -30.06
N ALA A 478 -4.12 59.66 -31.37
CA ALA A 478 -4.28 58.60 -32.36
C ALA A 478 -3.02 57.75 -32.50
N GLY A 479 -1.83 58.37 -32.47
CA GLY A 479 -0.58 57.64 -32.52
C GLY A 479 -0.33 56.76 -31.28
N TRP A 480 -0.69 57.26 -30.10
CA TRP A 480 -0.63 56.48 -28.85
C TRP A 480 -1.61 55.31 -28.86
N LEU A 481 -2.85 55.56 -29.32
CA LEU A 481 -3.88 54.52 -29.42
C LEU A 481 -3.50 53.44 -30.44
N ALA A 482 -2.89 53.81 -31.57
CA ALA A 482 -2.39 52.85 -32.55
C ALA A 482 -1.30 51.93 -31.96
N ARG A 483 -0.29 52.51 -31.28
CA ARG A 483 0.75 51.73 -30.58
C ARG A 483 0.14 50.79 -29.53
N PHE A 484 -0.82 51.28 -28.74
CA PHE A 484 -1.52 50.50 -27.74
C PHE A 484 -2.31 49.34 -28.36
N ILE A 485 -3.01 49.57 -29.48
CA ILE A 485 -3.71 48.51 -30.22
C ILE A 485 -2.72 47.47 -30.73
N THR A 486 -1.61 47.86 -31.35
CA THR A 486 -0.63 46.91 -31.90
C THR A 486 0.02 46.06 -30.81
N ASP A 487 0.44 46.66 -29.70
CA ASP A 487 0.97 45.95 -28.52
C ASP A 487 -0.09 45.01 -27.90
N ARG A 488 -1.36 45.44 -27.86
CA ARG A 488 -2.46 44.58 -27.39
C ARG A 488 -2.75 43.42 -28.32
N VAL A 489 -2.78 43.65 -29.64
CA VAL A 489 -2.95 42.58 -30.64
C VAL A 489 -1.82 41.56 -30.52
N GLU A 490 -0.57 42.00 -30.37
CA GLU A 490 0.59 41.10 -30.18
C GLU A 490 0.47 40.27 -28.89
N LYS A 491 0.11 40.89 -27.76
CA LYS A 491 -0.11 40.19 -26.48
C LYS A 491 -1.30 39.22 -26.52
N GLU A 492 -2.40 39.59 -27.16
CA GLU A 492 -3.57 38.73 -27.33
C GLU A 492 -3.26 37.54 -28.25
N ARG A 493 -2.42 37.74 -29.27
CA ARG A 493 -1.95 36.67 -30.16
C ARG A 493 -1.11 35.63 -29.42
N GLU A 494 -0.29 36.04 -28.46
CA GLU A 494 0.46 35.12 -27.58
C GLU A 494 -0.46 34.30 -26.67
N ARG A 495 -1.58 34.88 -26.21
CA ARG A 495 -2.56 34.22 -25.30
C ARG A 495 -3.62 33.41 -26.03
N THR A 496 -3.86 33.71 -27.30
CA THR A 496 -4.86 33.09 -28.16
C THR A 496 -4.79 31.56 -28.11
N GLY A 497 -3.59 30.98 -28.12
CA GLY A 497 -3.43 29.52 -28.06
C GLY A 497 -4.03 28.90 -26.80
N ASP A 498 -3.78 29.50 -25.64
CA ASP A 498 -4.26 28.99 -24.34
C ASP A 498 -5.76 29.22 -24.17
N GLU A 499 -6.28 30.37 -24.61
CA GLU A 499 -7.71 30.69 -24.57
C GLU A 499 -8.52 29.78 -25.50
N MET A 500 -8.01 29.53 -26.72
CA MET A 500 -8.60 28.57 -27.64
C MET A 500 -8.64 27.17 -27.04
N GLU A 501 -7.55 26.69 -26.43
CA GLU A 501 -7.53 25.37 -25.81
C GLU A 501 -8.47 25.28 -24.60
N GLN A 502 -8.60 26.34 -23.80
CA GLN A 502 -9.55 26.40 -22.68
C GLN A 502 -11.00 26.36 -23.17
N GLU A 503 -11.34 27.14 -24.20
CA GLU A 503 -12.67 27.15 -24.78
C GLU A 503 -13.01 25.83 -25.48
N LEU A 504 -12.03 25.22 -26.17
CA LEU A 504 -12.17 23.89 -26.74
C LEU A 504 -12.41 22.82 -25.68
N LYS A 505 -11.74 22.89 -24.52
CA LYS A 505 -12.03 21.99 -23.39
C LYS A 505 -13.42 22.20 -22.82
N ARG A 506 -13.93 23.43 -22.82
CA ARG A 506 -15.28 23.75 -22.35
C ARG A 506 -16.37 23.22 -23.29
N VAL A 507 -16.20 23.44 -24.59
CA VAL A 507 -17.21 23.12 -25.62
C VAL A 507 -17.10 21.67 -26.09
N CYS A 508 -15.88 21.13 -26.16
CA CYS A 508 -15.57 19.78 -26.62
C CYS A 508 -14.58 19.11 -25.63
N PRO A 509 -15.06 18.75 -24.42
CA PRO A 509 -14.22 18.14 -23.40
C PRO A 509 -13.55 16.86 -23.92
N PRO A 510 -12.31 16.57 -23.49
CA PRO A 510 -11.64 15.31 -23.81
C PRO A 510 -12.46 14.11 -23.33
N ARG A 511 -12.60 13.09 -24.20
CA ARG A 511 -13.33 11.86 -23.88
C ARG A 511 -12.52 11.01 -22.89
N GLU A 512 -13.15 10.55 -21.80
CA GLU A 512 -12.55 9.59 -20.86
C GLU A 512 -12.91 8.16 -21.30
N VAL A 513 -12.23 7.64 -22.33
CA VAL A 513 -12.47 6.28 -22.85
C VAL A 513 -11.51 5.28 -22.22
N ARG A 514 -12.04 4.15 -21.74
CA ARG A 514 -11.23 2.99 -21.33
C ARG A 514 -11.61 1.76 -22.12
N ASN A 515 -10.60 0.97 -22.43
CA ASN A 515 -10.73 -0.31 -23.09
C ASN A 515 -10.68 -1.46 -22.08
N PHE A 516 -11.39 -2.54 -22.37
CA PHE A 516 -11.34 -3.77 -21.60
C PHE A 516 -11.54 -5.00 -22.48
N ARG A 517 -11.19 -6.16 -21.96
CA ARG A 517 -11.43 -7.47 -22.57
C ARG A 517 -11.96 -8.42 -21.51
N VAL A 518 -12.98 -9.20 -21.85
CA VAL A 518 -13.46 -10.27 -20.98
C VAL A 518 -12.77 -11.58 -21.35
N LEU A 519 -12.23 -12.29 -20.36
CA LEU A 519 -11.69 -13.63 -20.50
C LEU A 519 -12.57 -14.61 -19.74
N VAL A 520 -12.86 -15.77 -20.34
CA VAL A 520 -13.40 -16.92 -19.60
C VAL A 520 -12.23 -17.81 -19.23
N VAL A 521 -12.05 -18.05 -17.94
CA VAL A 521 -10.92 -18.81 -17.40
C VAL A 521 -11.40 -19.91 -16.44
N GLN A 522 -10.56 -20.92 -16.24
CA GLN A 522 -10.81 -22.02 -15.29
C GLN A 522 -9.53 -22.33 -14.51
N ASP A 523 -9.66 -22.92 -13.31
CA ASP A 523 -8.51 -23.38 -12.52
C ASP A 523 -7.61 -24.34 -13.34
N ALA A 524 -6.31 -24.03 -13.44
CA ALA A 524 -5.35 -24.87 -14.15
C ALA A 524 -4.98 -26.16 -13.38
N CYS A 525 -5.20 -26.16 -12.06
CA CYS A 525 -4.83 -27.27 -11.17
C CYS A 525 -5.99 -27.63 -10.24
N THR A 526 -6.56 -28.82 -10.43
CA THR A 526 -7.75 -29.32 -9.71
C THR A 526 -7.44 -30.46 -8.74
N ARG A 527 -6.18 -30.63 -8.34
CA ARG A 527 -5.70 -31.82 -7.59
C ARG A 527 -6.48 -32.15 -6.30
N ARG A 528 -7.13 -31.17 -5.66
CA ARG A 528 -7.92 -31.38 -4.43
C ARG A 528 -9.44 -31.37 -4.63
N ARG A 529 -9.94 -30.64 -5.62
CA ARG A 529 -11.37 -30.42 -5.90
C ARG A 529 -11.56 -30.18 -7.39
N GLY A 530 -12.67 -30.67 -7.94
CA GLY A 530 -13.02 -30.45 -9.35
C GLY A 530 -13.16 -28.96 -9.69
N ALA A 531 -12.83 -28.59 -10.93
CA ALA A 531 -13.04 -27.24 -11.46
C ALA A 531 -14.51 -27.02 -11.81
N ASN A 532 -15.36 -27.00 -10.79
CA ASN A 532 -16.80 -26.83 -10.94
C ASN A 532 -17.17 -25.42 -11.44
N ARG A 533 -16.32 -24.43 -11.15
CA ARG A 533 -16.51 -23.03 -11.51
C ARG A 533 -15.62 -22.60 -12.67
N SER A 534 -16.16 -21.76 -13.54
CA SER A 534 -15.40 -20.88 -14.44
C SER A 534 -15.53 -19.43 -13.99
N ALA A 535 -14.55 -18.60 -14.33
CA ALA A 535 -14.58 -17.17 -14.03
C ALA A 535 -14.61 -16.33 -15.30
N GLN A 536 -15.46 -15.32 -15.34
CA GLN A 536 -15.36 -14.22 -16.28
C GLN A 536 -14.49 -13.13 -15.67
N VAL A 537 -13.31 -12.91 -16.25
CA VAL A 537 -12.35 -11.91 -15.80
C VAL A 537 -12.40 -10.71 -16.72
N THR A 538 -12.85 -9.56 -16.21
CA THR A 538 -12.76 -8.28 -16.90
C THR A 538 -11.34 -7.73 -16.76
N VAL A 539 -10.59 -7.74 -17.85
CA VAL A 539 -9.24 -7.19 -17.94
C VAL A 539 -9.33 -5.77 -18.49
N TRP A 540 -9.09 -4.78 -17.64
CA TRP A 540 -8.97 -3.38 -18.06
C TRP A 540 -7.64 -3.10 -18.74
N ASP A 541 -7.62 -2.07 -19.59
CA ASP A 541 -6.44 -1.57 -20.29
C ASP A 541 -5.78 -2.66 -21.20
N ALA A 542 -6.65 -3.44 -21.86
CA ALA A 542 -6.30 -4.71 -22.51
C ALA A 542 -5.56 -4.61 -23.86
N LEU A 543 -5.46 -3.43 -24.48
CA LEU A 543 -4.81 -3.25 -25.80
C LEU A 543 -3.32 -3.67 -25.81
N GLY A 544 -2.65 -3.65 -24.64
CA GLY A 544 -1.25 -4.08 -24.51
C GLY A 544 -1.04 -5.54 -24.08
N VAL A 545 -2.11 -6.30 -23.81
CA VAL A 545 -2.02 -7.65 -23.22
C VAL A 545 -2.67 -8.69 -24.14
N GLY A 546 -1.82 -9.50 -24.77
CA GLY A 546 -2.25 -10.65 -25.59
C GLY A 546 -2.54 -11.88 -24.74
N PHE A 547 -3.74 -12.44 -24.86
CA PHE A 547 -4.13 -13.70 -24.23
C PHE A 547 -4.37 -14.75 -25.31
N GLU A 548 -3.71 -15.90 -25.18
CA GLU A 548 -3.89 -17.05 -26.06
C GLU A 548 -4.87 -18.04 -25.42
N VAL A 549 -5.87 -18.46 -26.18
CA VAL A 549 -6.82 -19.49 -25.75
C VAL A 549 -6.10 -20.83 -25.60
N GLY A 550 -6.41 -21.56 -24.53
CA GLY A 550 -5.78 -22.83 -24.16
C GLY A 550 -4.47 -22.69 -23.37
N GLN A 551 -3.94 -21.48 -23.21
CA GLN A 551 -2.70 -21.25 -22.47
C GLN A 551 -2.92 -21.05 -20.98
N ARG A 552 -1.91 -21.42 -20.19
CA ARG A 552 -1.89 -21.30 -18.73
C ARG A 552 -1.24 -19.99 -18.31
N TYR A 553 -1.85 -19.31 -17.35
CA TYR A 553 -1.39 -18.06 -16.80
C TYR A 553 -1.48 -18.03 -15.27
N GLY A 554 -0.44 -17.49 -14.65
CA GLY A 554 -0.48 -16.99 -13.28
C GLY A 554 -1.05 -15.58 -13.27
N MET A 555 -2.15 -15.38 -12.55
CA MET A 555 -2.84 -14.11 -12.39
C MET A 555 -2.67 -13.62 -10.95
N SER A 556 -2.33 -12.35 -10.77
CA SER A 556 -2.20 -11.75 -9.43
C SER A 556 -3.04 -10.50 -9.26
N ASN A 557 -3.44 -10.23 -8.01
CA ASN A 557 -4.16 -9.02 -7.58
C ASN A 557 -5.49 -8.79 -8.31
N VAL A 558 -6.38 -9.78 -8.29
CA VAL A 558 -7.71 -9.70 -8.91
C VAL A 558 -8.78 -9.65 -7.84
N VAL A 559 -9.92 -9.01 -8.12
CA VAL A 559 -10.99 -8.81 -7.15
C VAL A 559 -12.31 -9.40 -7.64
N PRO A 560 -13.13 -9.96 -6.73
CA PRO A 560 -14.53 -10.25 -6.99
C PRO A 560 -15.31 -9.02 -7.45
N THR A 561 -16.16 -9.20 -8.46
CA THR A 561 -17.13 -8.21 -8.93
C THR A 561 -18.51 -8.85 -9.04
N SER A 562 -19.55 -8.03 -9.24
CA SER A 562 -20.93 -8.50 -9.46
C SER A 562 -21.38 -9.53 -8.41
N GLN A 563 -21.20 -9.22 -7.12
CA GLN A 563 -21.38 -10.19 -6.02
C GLN A 563 -22.75 -10.88 -6.02
N SER A 564 -23.82 -10.18 -6.43
CA SER A 564 -25.17 -10.73 -6.55
C SER A 564 -25.35 -11.76 -7.67
N ALA A 565 -24.44 -11.79 -8.65
CA ALA A 565 -24.48 -12.70 -9.79
C ALA A 565 -23.60 -13.95 -9.58
N TRP A 566 -22.87 -14.05 -8.46
CA TRP A 566 -22.04 -15.22 -8.18
C TRP A 566 -22.89 -16.46 -7.98
N MET A 567 -22.62 -17.50 -8.78
CA MET A 567 -23.26 -18.79 -8.63
C MET A 567 -22.61 -19.61 -7.50
N ASP A 568 -23.32 -20.65 -7.06
CA ASP A 568 -22.83 -21.61 -6.08
C ASP A 568 -21.64 -22.44 -6.60
N CYS A 569 -21.25 -23.51 -5.91
CA CYS A 569 -20.07 -24.30 -6.26
C CYS A 569 -20.42 -25.58 -7.05
N GLU A 570 -21.50 -25.50 -7.85
CA GLU A 570 -21.99 -26.60 -8.68
C GLU A 570 -21.27 -26.63 -10.03
N ALA A 571 -21.30 -27.77 -10.72
CA ALA A 571 -20.64 -27.90 -12.02
C ALA A 571 -21.27 -26.96 -13.05
N GLY A 572 -20.44 -26.14 -13.71
CA GLY A 572 -20.90 -25.13 -14.68
C GLY A 572 -21.24 -23.78 -14.04
N SER A 573 -20.98 -23.60 -12.75
CA SER A 573 -21.18 -22.32 -12.07
C SER A 573 -20.20 -21.25 -12.57
N GLU A 574 -20.65 -20.01 -12.67
CA GLU A 574 -19.81 -18.87 -13.06
C GLU A 574 -19.61 -17.87 -11.92
N ILE A 575 -18.41 -17.28 -11.89
CA ILE A 575 -18.06 -16.18 -11.00
C ILE A 575 -17.47 -15.01 -11.80
N TYR A 576 -17.52 -13.81 -11.22
CA TYR A 576 -17.10 -12.58 -11.90
C TYR A 576 -15.94 -11.93 -11.16
N LEU A 577 -14.90 -11.62 -11.92
CA LEU A 577 -13.64 -11.08 -11.43
C LEU A 577 -13.23 -9.87 -12.27
N SER A 578 -12.48 -8.94 -11.68
CA SER A 578 -11.91 -7.80 -12.41
C SER A 578 -10.45 -7.58 -12.03
N THR A 579 -9.65 -7.19 -13.02
CA THR A 579 -8.28 -6.72 -12.78
C THR A 579 -8.29 -5.35 -12.09
N ARG A 580 -7.17 -5.08 -11.41
CA ARG A 580 -6.78 -3.81 -10.82
C ARG A 580 -5.57 -3.26 -11.58
N ARG A 581 -5.20 -2.01 -11.30
CA ARG A 581 -4.00 -1.37 -11.88
C ARG A 581 -2.71 -2.13 -11.55
N ASP A 582 -2.66 -2.82 -10.41
CA ASP A 582 -1.53 -3.63 -9.94
C ASP A 582 -1.67 -5.12 -10.29
N SER A 583 -2.66 -5.50 -11.12
CA SER A 583 -2.78 -6.87 -11.62
C SER A 583 -1.64 -7.20 -12.56
N LYS A 584 -1.11 -8.42 -12.43
CA LYS A 584 -0.07 -8.94 -13.32
C LYS A 584 -0.51 -10.29 -13.86
N TRP A 585 -0.09 -10.54 -15.09
CA TRP A 585 -0.29 -11.79 -15.79
C TRP A 585 1.07 -12.34 -16.20
N ARG A 586 1.29 -13.63 -15.96
CA ARG A 586 2.49 -14.34 -16.37
C ARG A 586 2.08 -15.63 -17.05
N ARG A 587 2.51 -15.84 -18.29
CA ARG A 587 2.39 -17.15 -18.95
C ARG A 587 3.26 -18.16 -18.21
N LEU A 588 2.70 -19.33 -17.86
CA LEU A 588 3.36 -20.37 -17.06
C LEU A 588 3.79 -21.58 -17.88
#